data_AF-A0A4Y9JD82-F1
#
_entry.id   AF-A0A4Y9JD82-F1
#
_cell.length_a   1.000
_cell.length_b   1.000
_cell.length_c   1.000
_cell.angle_alpha   90.00
_cell.angle_beta   90.00
_cell.angle_gamma   90.00
#
_symmetry.space_group_name_H-M   'P 1'
#
loop_
_entity.id
_entity.type
_entity.pdbx_description
1 polymer ?
#
loop_
_entity_poly.entity_id
_entity_poly.type
_entity_poly.pdbx_seq_one_letter_code
_entity_poly.pdbx_strand_id
1 'polypeptide(L)' 'MRDLKERFEVFQINLVTALWVDKETGVEYLRLADGDLRPLFNSEGKPNINKQFKDDLL' A
#
# COMPACT_ATOMS: atom_id res chain seq x y z
N MET A 1 -14.39 -9.06 -2.04
CA MET A 1 -14.12 -7.72 -2.61
C MET A 1 -14.48 -6.57 -1.66
N ARG A 2 -15.47 -6.72 -0.75
CA ARG A 2 -15.77 -5.71 0.28
C ARG A 2 -14.61 -5.53 1.27
N ASP A 3 -13.99 -6.63 1.70
CA ASP A 3 -12.95 -6.64 2.75
C ASP A 3 -11.64 -5.97 2.33
N LEU A 4 -11.30 -6.02 1.03
CA LEU A 4 -10.08 -5.40 0.50
C LEU A 4 -10.13 -3.87 0.56
N LYS A 5 -11.31 -3.27 0.35
CA LYS A 5 -11.49 -1.81 0.47
C LYS A 5 -11.53 -1.35 1.92
N GLU A 6 -11.94 -2.23 2.83
CA GLU A 6 -11.90 -1.95 4.26
C GLU A 6 -10.47 -2.00 4.81
N ARG A 7 -9.62 -2.89 4.28
CA ARG A 7 -8.23 -3.05 4.72
C ARG A 7 -7.24 -2.08 4.08
N PHE A 8 -7.44 -1.71 2.81
CA PHE A 8 -6.48 -0.90 2.06
C PHE A 8 -7.01 0.48 1.71
N GLU A 9 -6.17 1.49 1.84
CA GLU A 9 -6.31 2.75 1.13
C GLU A 9 -5.64 2.61 -0.25
N VAL A 10 -6.29 3.09 -1.31
CA VAL A 10 -5.79 2.91 -2.68
C VAL A 10 -5.60 4.27 -3.36
N PHE A 11 -4.36 4.56 -3.72
CA PHE A 11 -3.98 5.75 -4.48
C PHE A 11 -3.70 5.36 -5.93
N GLN A 12 -4.57 5.77 -6.85
CA GLN A 12 -4.35 5.52 -8.28
C GLN A 12 -3.24 6.43 -8.80
N ILE A 13 -2.14 5.85 -9.29
CA ILE A 13 -1.01 6.62 -9.83
C ILE A 13 -1.22 6.91 -11.32
N ASN A 14 -1.66 5.90 -12.08
CA ASN A 14 -2.02 6.01 -13.50
C ASN A 14 -3.05 4.92 -13.85
N LEU A 15 -3.41 4.73 -15.13
CA LEU A 15 -4.43 3.76 -15.55
C LEU A 15 -4.17 2.31 -15.12
N VAL A 16 -2.91 1.90 -14.96
CA VAL A 16 -2.51 0.50 -14.71
C VAL A 16 -1.72 0.31 -13.42
N THR A 17 -1.40 1.40 -12.73
CA THR A 17 -0.59 1.39 -11.50
C THR A 17 -1.35 2.05 -10.37
N ALA A 18 -1.40 1.36 -9.23
CA ALA A 18 -1.95 1.89 -7.99
C ALA A 18 -1.04 1.57 -6.81
N LEU A 19 -0.94 2.49 -5.87
CA LEU A 19 -0.34 2.27 -4.56
C LEU A 19 -1.45 1.83 -3.60
N TRP A 20 -1.23 0.72 -2.93
CA TRP A 20 -2.13 0.16 -1.93
C TRP A 20 -1.43 0.26 -0.58
N VAL A 21 -2.08 0.88 0.39
CA VAL A 21 -1.54 1.04 1.74
C VAL A 21 -2.42 0.25 2.70
N ASP A 22 -1.84 -0.74 3.38
CA ASP A 22 -2.54 -1.46 4.44
C ASP A 22 -2.78 -0.50 5.60
N LYS A 23 -4.04 -0.20 5.92
CA LYS A 23 -4.40 0.82 6.92
C LYS A 23 -4.09 0.37 8.35
N GLU A 24 -3.91 -0.93 8.60
CA GLU A 24 -3.55 -1.47 9.92
C GLU A 24 -2.05 -1.32 10.22
N THR A 25 -1.21 -1.41 9.19
CA THR A 25 0.26 -1.46 9.36
C THR A 25 1.00 -0.31 8.70
N GLY A 26 0.32 0.44 7.84
CA GLY A 26 0.90 1.46 6.96
C GLY A 26 1.77 0.89 5.84
N VAL A 27 1.86 -0.43 5.66
CA VAL A 27 2.74 -1.04 4.65
C VAL A 27 2.25 -0.72 3.24
N GLU A 28 3.19 -0.31 2.38
CA GLU A 28 2.93 0.03 1.00
C GLU A 28 3.16 -1.13 0.02
N TYR A 29 2.22 -1.29 -0.91
CA TYR A 29 2.26 -2.26 -1.98
C TYR A 29 2.00 -1.57 -3.32
N LEU A 30 2.75 -1.97 -4.35
CA LEU A 30 2.52 -1.54 -5.72
C LEU A 30 1.68 -2.59 -6.44
N ARG A 31 0.55 -2.17 -7.00
CA ARG A 31 -0.25 -2.98 -7.93
C ARG A 31 0.04 -2.54 -9.36
N LEU A 32 0.44 -3.47 -10.21
CA LEU A 32 0.68 -3.25 -11.64
C LEU A 32 -0.46 -3.82 -12.49
N ALA A 33 -0.33 -3.71 -13.80
CA ALA A 33 -1.33 -4.15 -14.79
C ALA A 33 -1.67 -5.65 -14.69
N ASP A 34 -0.73 -6.46 -14.19
CA ASP A 34 -0.88 -7.90 -13.96
C ASP A 34 -1.84 -8.23 -12.80
N GLY A 35 -2.18 -7.23 -11.99
CA GLY A 35 -3.09 -7.37 -10.86
C GLY A 35 -2.41 -7.81 -9.57
N ASP A 36 -1.12 -8.14 -9.61
CA ASP A 36 -0.35 -8.61 -8.45
C ASP A 36 0.07 -7.45 -7.56
N LEU A 37 0.06 -7.70 -6.25
CA LEU A 37 0.54 -6.77 -5.23
C LEU A 37 1.98 -7.10 -4.85
N ARG A 38 2.87 -6.12 -5.01
CA ARG A 38 4.29 -6.25 -4.68
C ARG A 38 4.65 -5.31 -3.53
N PRO A 39 5.21 -5.80 -2.42
CA PRO A 39 5.62 -4.93 -1.33
C PRO A 39 6.72 -3.98 -1.79
N LEU A 40 6.62 -2.71 -1.40
CA LEU A 40 7.70 -1.76 -1.56
C LEU A 40 8.64 -1.90 -0.37
N PHE A 41 9.95 -1.83 -0.63
CA PHE A 41 10.98 -1.88 0.41
C PHE A 41 11.77 -0.57 0.42
N ASN A 42 12.19 -0.16 1.60
CA ASN A 42 13.13 0.93 1.78
C ASN A 42 14.58 0.49 1.49
N SER A 43 15.53 1.41 1.60
CA SER A 43 16.96 1.14 1.38
C SER A 43 17.58 0.14 2.37
N GLU A 44 16.91 -0.14 3.49
CA GLU A 44 17.33 -1.15 4.47
C GLU A 44 16.74 -2.55 4.19
N GLY A 45 15.94 -2.70 3.13
CA GLY A 45 15.24 -3.94 2.81
C GLY A 45 14.02 -4.22 3.69
N LYS A 46 13.53 -3.24 4.46
CA LYS A 46 12.30 -3.36 5.24
C LYS A 46 11.11 -2.83 4.45
N PRO A 47 9.88 -3.30 4.71
CA PRO A 47 8.68 -2.77 4.07
C PRO A 47 8.62 -1.25 4.20
N ASN A 48 8.28 -0.57 3.11
CA ASN A 48 8.07 0.86 3.14
C ASN A 48 6.76 1.16 3.88
N ILE A 49 6.81 2.12 4.80
CA ILE A 49 5.65 2.50 5.63
C ILE A 49 5.21 3.90 5.25
N ASN A 50 3.94 4.03 4.89
CA ASN A 50 3.34 5.32 4.60
C ASN A 50 3.21 6.14 5.89
N LYS A 51 3.77 7.35 5.90
CA LYS A 51 3.81 8.20 7.11
C LYS A 51 2.42 8.62 7.60
N GLN A 52 1.47 8.85 6.69
CA GLN A 52 0.12 9.26 7.06
C GLN A 52 -0.58 8.20 7.93
N PHE A 53 -0.44 6.93 7.55
CA PHE A 53 -1.03 5.82 8.30
C PHE A 53 -0.18 5.38 9.50
N LYS A 54 1.11 5.74 9.52
CA LYS A 54 1.98 5.52 10.69
C LYS A 54 1.61 6.45 11.84
N ASP A 55 1.26 7.71 11.53
CA ASP A 55 0.95 8.71 12.54
C ASP A 55 -0.45 8.50 13.15
N ASP A 56 -1.38 7.89 12.40
CA ASP A 56 -2.70 7.46 12.92
C ASP A 56 -2.62 6.20 13.83
N LEU A 57 -1.47 5.55 13.92
CA LEU A 57 -1.21 4.37 14.77
C LEU A 57 -0.56 4.72 16.13
N LEU A 58 -0.33 6.00 16.42
CA LEU A 58 0.34 6.48 17.64
C LEU A 58 -0.61 7.18 18.63
#